data_AF-A0A845WW61-F1
#
_entry.id   AF-A0A845WW61-F1
#
_cell.length_a   1.000
_cell.length_b   1.000
_cell.length_c   1.000
_cell.angle_alpha   90.00
_cell.angle_beta   90.00
_cell.angle_gamma   90.00
#
_symmetry.space_group_name_H-M   'P 1'
#
loop_
_entity.id
_entity.type
_entity.pdbx_description
1 polymer ?
#
loop_
_entity_poly.entity_id
_entity_poly.type
_entity_poly.pdbx_seq_one_letter_code
_entity_poly.pdbx_strand_id
1 'polypeptide(L)' 'MTKRLMTSLPDRTYDLLQSWAEFEGMSLSALVAYLLKRNVDEAEKEGKIGSGQPGAKP' A
#
# COMPACT_ATOMS: atom_id res chain seq x y z
N MET A 1 3.57 15.15 3.41
CA MET A 1 2.23 15.40 2.82
C MET A 1 1.55 14.06 2.61
N THR A 2 0.33 13.86 3.11
CA THR A 2 -0.42 12.61 2.96
C THR A 2 -1.53 12.79 1.94
N LYS A 3 -1.73 11.82 1.04
CA LYS A 3 -2.84 11.78 0.09
C LYS A 3 -3.81 10.66 0.49
N ARG A 4 -5.11 10.87 0.27
CA ARG A 4 -6.15 9.87 0.56
C ARG A 4 -6.41 9.04 -0.69
N LEU A 5 -6.39 7.72 -0.53
CA LEU A 5 -6.83 6.75 -1.53
C LEU A 5 -8.09 6.06 -1.00
N MET A 6 -9.10 5.90 -1.86
CA MET A 6 -10.26 5.05 -1.60
C MET A 6 -10.32 3.97 -2.66
N THR A 7 -10.47 2.73 -2.24
CA THR A 7 -10.56 1.56 -3.13
C THR A 7 -11.46 0.51 -2.50
N SER A 8 -11.97 -0.39 -3.31
CA SER A 8 -12.71 -1.57 -2.87
C SER A 8 -11.77 -2.78 -2.87
N LEU A 9 -11.93 -3.66 -1.87
CA LEU A 9 -11.19 -4.91 -1.76
C LEU A 9 -12.18 -6.08 -1.76
N PRO A 10 -11.80 -7.25 -2.30
CA PRO A 10 -12.58 -8.47 -2.08
C PRO A 10 -12.70 -8.78 -0.58
N ASP A 11 -13.86 -9.26 -0.14
CA ASP A 11 -14.16 -9.52 1.29
C ASP A 11 -13.07 -10.34 1.96
N ARG A 12 -12.67 -11.46 1.36
CA ARG A 12 -11.59 -12.32 1.89
C ARG A 12 -10.28 -11.56 2.10
N THR A 13 -9.93 -10.66 1.20
CA THR A 13 -8.70 -9.86 1.31
C THR A 13 -8.82 -8.85 2.44
N TYR A 14 -9.99 -8.21 2.58
CA TYR A 14 -10.28 -7.29 3.67
C TYR A 14 -10.15 -8.00 5.02
N ASP A 15 -10.82 -9.15 5.19
CA ASP A 15 -10.84 -9.89 6.45
C ASP A 15 -9.43 -10.31 6.89
N LEU A 16 -8.61 -10.80 5.94
CA LEU A 16 -7.22 -11.18 6.21
C LEU A 16 -6.38 -9.99 6.68
N LEU A 17 -6.52 -8.82 6.04
CA LEU A 17 -5.81 -7.61 6.43
C LEU A 17 -6.31 -7.08 7.78
N GLN A 18 -7.61 -7.19 8.05
CA GLN A 18 -8.21 -6.79 9.31
C GLN A 18 -7.67 -7.63 10.47
N SER A 19 -7.67 -8.96 10.34
CA SER A 19 -7.10 -9.86 11.37
C SER A 19 -5.61 -9.62 11.58
N TRP A 20 -4.85 -9.31 10.54
CA TRP A 20 -3.43 -9.00 10.69
C TRP A 20 -3.23 -7.65 11.41
N ALA A 21 -4.02 -6.63 11.09
CA ALA A 21 -3.94 -5.35 11.77
C ALA A 21 -4.24 -5.47 13.27
N GLU A 22 -5.25 -6.27 13.62
CA GLU A 22 -5.59 -6.61 15.01
C GLU A 22 -4.44 -7.34 15.72
N PHE A 23 -3.83 -8.32 15.06
CA PHE A 23 -2.69 -9.06 15.60
C PHE A 23 -1.47 -8.15 15.88
N GLU A 24 -1.18 -7.21 14.99
CA GLU A 24 -0.08 -6.24 15.13
C GLU A 24 -0.44 -5.06 16.06
N GLY A 25 -1.68 -4.98 16.55
CA GLY A 25 -2.16 -3.89 17.40
C GLY A 25 -2.20 -2.53 16.71
N MET A 26 -2.49 -2.49 15.40
CA MET A 26 -2.54 -1.26 14.61
C MET A 26 -3.83 -1.12 13.79
N SER A 27 -4.09 0.08 13.24
CA SER A 27 -5.26 0.26 12.38
C SER A 27 -5.07 -0.41 11.02
N LEU A 28 -6.16 -0.93 10.45
CA LEU A 28 -6.17 -1.48 9.09
C LEU A 28 -5.57 -0.51 8.06
N SER A 29 -5.91 0.78 8.17
CA SER A 29 -5.40 1.82 7.29
C SER A 29 -3.87 2.00 7.40
N ALA A 30 -3.30 1.89 8.60
CA ALA A 30 -1.88 1.98 8.81
C ALA A 30 -1.15 0.75 8.24
N LEU A 31 -1.70 -0.45 8.46
CA LEU A 31 -1.17 -1.68 7.88
C LEU A 31 -1.17 -1.62 6.35
N VAL A 32 -2.30 -1.24 5.73
CA VAL A 32 -2.41 -1.13 4.26
C VAL A 32 -1.43 -0.11 3.70
N ALA A 33 -1.26 1.05 4.36
CA ALA A 33 -0.29 2.05 3.94
C ALA A 33 1.15 1.52 4.01
N TYR A 34 1.49 0.77 5.07
CA TYR A 34 2.79 0.12 5.23
C TYR A 34 3.05 -0.92 4.13
N LEU A 35 2.09 -1.84 3.91
CA LEU A 35 2.21 -2.91 2.92
C LEU A 35 2.32 -2.37 1.50
N LEU A 36 1.55 -1.31 1.18
CA LEU A 36 1.61 -0.66 -0.12
C LEU A 36 2.97 0.00 -0.34
N LYS A 37 3.48 0.75 0.65
CA LYS A 37 4.80 1.38 0.57
C LYS A 37 5.89 0.32 0.37
N ARG A 38 5.88 -0.75 1.18
CA ARG A 38 6.85 -1.83 1.09
C ARG A 38 6.84 -2.47 -0.31
N ASN A 39 5.68 -2.77 -0.87
CA ASN A 39 5.58 -3.35 -2.21
C ASN A 39 6.10 -2.41 -3.30
N VAL A 40 5.83 -1.10 -3.19
CA VAL A 40 6.37 -0.11 -4.13
C VAL A 40 7.89 -0.07 -4.03
N ASP A 41 8.44 0.05 -2.81
CA ASP A 41 9.89 0.08 -2.59
C ASP A 41 10.59 -1.21 -3.10
N GLU A 42 9.96 -2.37 -2.95
CA GLU A 42 10.45 -3.65 -3.49
C GLU A 42 10.37 -3.68 -5.03
N ALA A 43 9.25 -3.25 -5.61
CA ALA A 43 9.06 -3.22 -7.07
C ALA A 43 10.01 -2.22 -7.75
N GLU A 44 10.33 -1.08 -7.12
CA GLU A 44 11.34 -0.13 -7.60
C GLU A 44 12.74 -0.75 -7.60
N LYS A 45 13.11 -1.44 -6.51
CA LYS A 45 14.41 -2.15 -6.41
C LYS A 45 14.56 -3.25 -7.46
N GLU A 46 13.47 -3.95 -7.77
CA GLU A 46 13.45 -5.02 -8.76
C GLU A 46 13.32 -4.50 -10.21
N GLY A 47 13.17 -3.18 -10.41
CA GLY A 47 12.95 -2.58 -11.73
C GLY A 47 11.62 -2.97 -12.37
N LYS A 48 10.64 -3.47 -11.59
CA LYS A 48 9.31 -3.89 -12.06
C LYS A 48 8.39 -2.71 -12.35
N ILE A 49 8.66 -1.58 -11.70
CA ILE A 49 8.00 -0.31 -11.99
C ILE A 49 9.08 0.70 -12.38
N GLY A 50 8.86 1.38 -13.51
CA GLY A 50 9.76 2.46 -13.92
C GLY A 50 9.76 3.55 -12.84
N SER A 51 10.91 4.19 -12.63
CA SER A 51 11.08 5.39 -11.79
C SER A 51 10.37 6.63 -12.36
N GLY A 52 9.23 6.42 -13.00
CA GLY A 52 8.37 7.46 -13.53
C GLY A 52 7.71 8.17 -12.37
N GLN A 53 8.33 9.23 -11.89
CA GLN A 53 7.61 10.28 -11.18
C GLN A 53 6.39 10.69 -12.03
N PRO A 54 5.15 10.56 -11.54
CA PRO A 54 4.02 11.24 -12.16
C PRO A 54 4.16 12.73 -11.80
N GLY A 55 4.99 13.47 -12.56
CA GLY A 55 5.24 14.89 -12.29
C GLY A 55 6.30 15.60 -13.12
N ALA A 56 7.21 14.91 -13.83
CA ALA A 56 8.13 15.59 -14.74
C ALA A 56 7.43 15.93 -16.07
N LYS A 57 6.68 17.03 -16.07
CA LYS A 57 6.23 17.67 -17.31
C LYS A 57 7.45 18.38 -17.94
N PRO A 58 7.68 18.27 -19.27
CA PRO A 58 8.71 19.05 -19.96
C PRO A 58 8.42 20.56 -19.90
#